data_AF-A0A7C4RD36-F1
#
_entry.id   AF-A0A7C4RD36-F1
#
_cell.length_a   1.000
_cell.length_b   1.000
_cell.length_c   1.000
_cell.angle_alpha   90.00
_cell.angle_beta   90.00
_cell.angle_gamma   90.00
#
_symmetry.space_group_name_H-M   'P 1'
#
loop_
_entity.id
_entity.type
_entity.pdbx_description
1 polymer ?
#
loop_
_entity_poly.entity_id
_entity_poly.type
_entity_poly.pdbx_seq_one_letter_code
_entity_poly.pdbx_strand_id
1 'polypeptide(L)'
;MEKALPATNAERVLLLLAEKGRKNTAEIAREMGKTYIYIRNLLYDLKRRDLVDCEYVRRYVPGITWILMNEWHITDKGVKWLKKKNLL
;
A
#
# COMPACT_ATOMS: atom_id res chain seq x y z
N MET A 1 -27.47 4.88 14.11
CA MET A 1 -26.32 4.89 13.18
C MET A 1 -25.09 4.50 13.97
N GLU A 2 -24.65 3.25 13.89
CA GLU A 2 -23.37 2.84 14.48
C GLU A 2 -22.25 3.63 13.81
N LYS A 3 -21.42 4.33 14.59
CA LYS A 3 -20.21 4.97 14.08
C LYS A 3 -19.27 3.86 13.63
N ALA A 4 -19.02 3.75 12.32
CA ALA A 4 -18.01 2.85 11.80
C ALA A 4 -16.67 3.13 12.49
N LEU A 5 -16.04 2.09 13.02
CA LEU A 5 -14.70 2.20 13.61
C LEU A 5 -13.73 2.77 12.56
N PRO A 6 -12.77 3.60 12.96
CA PRO A 6 -11.78 4.12 12.03
C PRO A 6 -11.00 2.96 11.39
N ALA A 7 -10.82 3.03 10.07
CA ALA A 7 -10.11 2.01 9.31
C ALA A 7 -8.70 1.78 9.89
N THR A 8 -8.34 0.50 10.05
CA THR A 8 -7.01 0.08 10.47
C THR A 8 -5.95 0.54 9.47
N ASN A 9 -4.68 0.62 9.91
CA ASN A 9 -3.59 0.99 9.00
C ASN A 9 -3.46 0.05 7.79
N ALA A 10 -3.78 -1.25 7.96
CA ALA A 10 -3.82 -2.22 6.88
C ALA A 10 -4.89 -1.87 5.84
N GLU A 11 -6.12 -1.59 6.29
CA GLU A 11 -7.23 -1.18 5.44
C GLU A 11 -6.93 0.13 4.72
N ARG A 12 -6.36 1.10 5.43
CA ARG A 12 -5.94 2.38 4.85
C ARG A 12 -4.88 2.22 3.76
N VAL A 13 -3.88 1.35 3.95
CA VAL A 13 -2.87 1.05 2.91
C VAL A 13 -3.50 0.38 1.69
N LEU A 14 -4.40 -0.58 1.91
CA LEU A 14 -5.10 -1.26 0.80
C LEU A 14 -5.98 -0.28 0.02
N LEU A 15 -6.74 0.57 0.70
CA LEU A 15 -7.54 1.62 0.07
C LEU A 15 -6.66 2.59 -0.73
N LEU A 16 -5.53 3.00 -0.15
CA LEU A 16 -4.58 3.88 -0.82
C LEU A 16 -4.09 3.29 -2.16
N LEU A 17 -3.73 2.00 -2.16
CA LEU A 17 -3.26 1.29 -3.35
C LEU A 17 -4.39 1.01 -4.34
N ALA A 18 -5.62 0.81 -3.87
CA ALA A 18 -6.79 0.65 -4.73
C ALA A 18 -7.17 1.95 -5.45
N GLU A 19 -7.08 3.11 -4.78
CA GLU A 19 -7.43 4.41 -5.34
C GLU A 19 -6.32 4.96 -6.25
N LYS A 20 -5.07 4.92 -5.79
CA LYS A 20 -3.95 5.62 -6.45
C LYS A 20 -3.06 4.69 -7.28
N GLY A 21 -3.33 3.40 -7.28
CA GLY A 21 -2.54 2.40 -7.98
C GLY A 21 -1.17 2.17 -7.35
N ARG A 22 -0.14 2.02 -8.20
CA ARG A 22 1.22 1.64 -7.80
C ARG A 22 1.93 2.75 -7.01
N LYS A 23 2.54 2.39 -5.89
CA LYS A 23 3.33 3.31 -5.05
C LYS A 23 4.53 2.64 -4.40
N ASN A 24 5.60 3.39 -4.18
CA ASN A 24 6.72 2.90 -3.39
C ASN A 24 6.48 3.07 -1.87
N THR A 25 7.26 2.36 -1.07
CA THR A 25 7.15 2.35 0.40
C THR A 25 7.24 3.75 1.02
N ALA A 26 8.11 4.62 0.50
CA ALA A 26 8.32 5.95 1.05
C ALA A 26 7.13 6.88 0.79
N GLU A 27 6.52 6.78 -0.40
CA GLU A 27 5.30 7.50 -0.73
C GLU A 27 4.15 7.09 0.19
N ILE A 28 3.96 5.77 0.37
CA ILE A 28 2.92 5.23 1.27
C ILE A 28 3.16 5.71 2.71
N ALA A 29 4.41 5.69 3.19
CA ALA A 29 4.77 6.18 4.52
C ALA A 29 4.42 7.66 4.74
N ARG A 30 4.77 8.51 3.77
CA ARG A 30 4.43 9.93 3.80
C ARG A 30 2.92 10.16 3.81
N GLU A 31 2.18 9.49 2.94
CA GLU A 31 0.71 9.65 2.84
C GLU A 31 -0.03 9.09 4.08
N MET A 32 0.51 8.04 4.69
CA MET A 32 -0.04 7.46 5.92
C MET A 32 0.34 8.24 7.19
N GLY A 33 1.32 9.16 7.11
CA GLY A 33 1.91 9.82 8.27
C GLY A 33 2.59 8.83 9.21
N LYS A 34 3.31 7.84 8.67
CA LYS A 34 3.98 6.76 9.40
C LYS A 34 5.45 6.65 9.01
N THR A 35 6.24 5.96 9.83
CA THR A 35 7.65 5.72 9.52
C THR A 35 7.80 4.73 8.37
N TYR A 36 8.90 4.87 7.61
CA TYR A 36 9.23 3.97 6.51
C TYR A 36 9.28 2.50 6.96
N ILE A 37 9.95 2.22 8.10
CA ILE A 37 10.11 0.86 8.63
C ILE A 37 8.75 0.24 8.98
N TYR A 38 7.85 1.01 9.60
CA TYR A 38 6.51 0.54 9.93
C TYR A 38 5.73 0.12 8.68
N ILE A 39 5.69 0.98 7.66
CA ILE A 39 4.98 0.69 6.41
C ILE A 39 5.63 -0.46 5.65
N ARG A 40 6.97 -0.52 5.61
CA ARG A 40 7.68 -1.63 5.00
C ARG A 40 7.24 -2.97 5.60
N ASN A 41 7.26 -3.08 6.92
CA ASN A 41 6.87 -4.32 7.61
C ASN A 41 5.40 -4.66 7.35
N LEU A 42 4.51 -3.66 7.43
CA LEU A 42 3.09 -3.84 7.11
C LEU A 42 2.85 -4.35 5.68
N LEU A 43 3.56 -3.79 4.69
CA LEU A 43 3.44 -4.21 3.29
C LEU A 43 3.91 -5.66 3.07
N TYR A 44 5.00 -6.07 3.72
CA TYR A 44 5.43 -7.48 3.69
C TYR A 44 4.42 -8.40 4.38
N ASP A 45 3.78 -7.97 5.47
CA ASP A 45 2.71 -8.74 6.11
C ASP A 45 1.49 -8.90 5.21
N LEU A 46 1.09 -7.84 4.50
CA LEU A 46 0.01 -7.87 3.52
C LEU A 46 0.36 -8.74 2.32
N LYS A 47 1.61 -8.71 1.85
CA LYS A 47 2.11 -9.57 0.77
C LYS A 47 2.12 -11.04 1.16
N ARG A 48 2.51 -11.37 2.39
CA ARG A 48 2.40 -12.75 2.92
C ARG A 48 0.96 -13.26 2.94
N ARG A 49 -0.02 -12.36 3.02
CA ARG A 49 -1.46 -12.68 2.95
C ARG A 49 -2.03 -12.62 1.52
N ASP A 50 -1.19 -12.28 0.54
CA ASP A 50 -1.55 -12.12 -0.86
C ASP A 50 -2.59 -11.00 -1.09
N LEU A 51 -2.52 -9.93 -0.28
CA LEU A 51 -3.41 -8.75 -0.41
C LEU A 51 -2.77 -7.62 -1.22
N VAL A 52 -1.45 -7.59 -1.28
CA VAL A 52 -0.65 -6.68 -2.10
C VAL A 52 0.48 -7.47 -2.72
N ASP A 53 1.02 -6.98 -3.83
CA ASP A 53 2.24 -7.49 -4.43
C ASP A 53 3.24 -6.35 -4.64
N CYS A 54 4.48 -6.72 -4.99
CA CYS A 54 5.58 -5.80 -5.18
C CYS A 54 6.38 -6.17 -6.41
N GLU A 55 6.63 -5.19 -7.28
CA GLU A 55 7.48 -5.30 -8.45
C GLU A 55 8.68 -4.35 -8.35
N TYR A 56 9.80 -4.76 -8.95
CA TYR A 56 10.96 -3.90 -9.10
C TYR A 56 10.78 -3.04 -10.34
N VAL A 57 10.65 -1.72 -10.16
CA VAL A 57 10.49 -0.75 -11.25
C VAL A 57 11.68 0.19 -11.26
N ARG A 58 12.19 0.48 -12.45
CA ARG A 58 13.24 1.48 -12.64
C ARG A 58 12.58 2.86 -12.81
N ARG A 59 12.75 3.76 -11.85
CA ARG A 59 12.28 5.16 -11.99
C ARG A 59 13.43 6.14 -11.97
N TYR A 60 13.30 7.19 -12.76
CA TYR A 60 14.20 8.33 -12.72
C TYR A 60 13.83 9.23 -11.54
N VAL A 61 14.80 9.50 -10.67
CA VAL A 61 14.64 10.43 -9.55
C VAL A 61 15.42 11.71 -9.87
N PRO A 62 14.73 12.85 -10.08
CA PRO A 62 15.39 14.13 -10.37
C PRO A 62 16.42 14.49 -9.30
N GLY A 63 17.61 14.89 -9.72
CA GLY A 63 18.72 15.24 -8.83
C GLY A 63 19.52 14.04 -8.28
N ILE A 64 19.13 12.80 -8.59
CA ILE A 64 19.92 11.60 -8.25
C ILE A 64 20.30 10.84 -9.51
N THR A 65 19.48 9.88 -9.94
CA THR A 65 19.71 9.04 -11.13
C THR A 65 18.50 8.10 -11.32
N TRP A 66 18.62 7.13 -12.23
CA TRP A 66 17.70 5.99 -12.31
C TRP A 66 17.92 5.04 -11.13
N ILE A 67 16.89 4.82 -10.34
CA ILE A 67 16.92 3.95 -9.17
C ILE A 67 15.95 2.78 -9.39
N LEU A 68 16.41 1.58 -9.04
CA LEU A 68 15.54 0.42 -8.94
C LEU A 68 14.77 0.51 -7.61
N MET A 69 13.45 0.60 -7.68
CA MET A 69 12.60 0.75 -6.50
C MET A 69 11.49 -0.29 -6.46
N ASN A 70 11.08 -0.63 -5.25
CA ASN A 70 9.95 -1.49 -4.99
C ASN A 70 8.66 -0.69 -5.14
N GLU A 71 7.80 -1.11 -6.07
CA GLU A 71 6.46 -0.58 -6.21
C GLU A 71 5.42 -1.60 -5.80
N TRP A 72 4.57 -1.18 -4.89
CA TRP A 72 3.49 -1.99 -4.34
C TRP A 72 2.21 -1.71 -5.10
N HIS A 73 1.41 -2.75 -5.34
CA HIS A 73 0.05 -2.63 -5.84
C HIS A 73 -0.87 -3.61 -5.12
N ILE A 74 -2.16 -3.32 -5.12
CA ILE A 74 -3.16 -4.23 -4.59
C ILE A 74 -3.33 -5.43 -5.55
N THR A 75 -3.59 -6.62 -5.01
CA THR A 75 -3.94 -7.81 -5.79
C THR A 75 -5.46 -7.91 -5.95
N ASP A 76 -5.93 -8.77 -6.86
CA ASP A 76 -7.37 -9.08 -6.97
C ASP A 76 -7.96 -9.61 -5.66
N LYS A 77 -7.17 -10.39 -4.91
CA LYS A 77 -7.55 -10.88 -3.59
C LYS A 77 -7.65 -9.74 -2.58
N GLY A 78 -6.72 -8.78 -2.62
CA GLY A 78 -6.79 -7.54 -1.83
C GLY A 78 -8.06 -6.73 -2.10
N VAL A 79 -8.41 -6.57 -3.38
CA VAL A 79 -9.65 -5.87 -3.78
C VAL A 79 -10.88 -6.61 -3.27
N LYS A 80 -10.97 -7.94 -3.46
CA LYS A 80 -12.09 -8.75 -2.94
C LYS A 80 -12.19 -8.67 -1.41
N TRP A 81 -11.04 -8.61 -0.73
CA TRP A 81 -10.98 -8.48 0.72
C TRP A 81 -11.56 -7.14 1.20
N LEU A 82 -11.24 -6.03 0.52
CA LEU A 82 -11.84 -4.71 0.80
C LEU A 82 -13.36 -4.70 0.59
N LYS A 83 -13.84 -5.28 -0.52
CA LYS A 83 -15.27 -5.40 -0.82
C LYS A 83 -16.03 -6.19 0.25
N LYS A 84 -15.47 -7.31 0.72
CA LYS A 84 -16.06 -8.12 1.80
C LYS A 84 -16.21 -7.32 3.11
N LYS A 85 -15.40 -6.29 3.30
CA LYS A 85 -15.45 -5.38 4.45
C LYS A 85 -16.30 -4.13 4.22
N ASN A 86 -16.92 -3.99 3.05
CA ASN A 86 -17.72 -2.82 2.67
C ASN A 86 -16.90 -1.51 2.71
N LEU A 87 -15.62 -1.59 2.33
CA LEU A 87 -14.69 -0.45 2.27
C LEU A 87 -14.45 0.06 0.84
N LEU A 88 -14.80 -0.75 -0.17
CA LEU A 88 -14.70 -0.47 -1.60
C LEU A 88 -15.91 -1.10 -2.29
#